data_AF-A0A453AJ88-F1
#
_entry.id   AF-A0A453AJ88-F1
#
_cell.length_a   1.000
_cell.length_b   1.000
_cell.length_c   1.000
_cell.angle_alpha   90.00
_cell.angle_beta   90.00
_cell.angle_gamma   90.00
#
_symmetry.space_group_name_H-M   'P 1'
#
loop_
_entity.id
_entity.type
_entity.pdbx_description
1 polymer ?
#
loop_
_entity_poly.entity_id
_entity_poly.type
_entity_poly.pdbx_seq_one_letter_code
_entity_poly.pdbx_strand_id
1 'polypeptide(L)'
;MDACAACFEQRTTFTQQVLAKALNQLVEQIPLPLLFMRTVMQAISAFPALVDFVMEIMSRLVSKQIWKYPKLWVGFLKCAILTKPQSYGVLLQLPAPQLENALNKNPVLKAPLVEHASQPNVRSTLPRSSLVVLGLAEDQQQQPAPEAQSSQNQAAETSSSAAEATTEVTQESSAAS
;
A
#
# COMPACT_ATOMS: atom_id res chain seq x y z
N MET A 1 27.48 14.12 -21.09
CA MET A 1 28.35 13.25 -20.27
C MET A 1 28.05 13.56 -18.82
N ASP A 2 27.68 12.53 -18.06
CA ASP A 2 27.12 12.61 -16.70
C ASP A 2 28.18 13.07 -15.69
N ALA A 3 28.07 14.31 -15.20
CA ALA A 3 28.93 14.80 -14.11
C ALA A 3 28.84 13.89 -12.87
N CYS A 4 27.68 13.27 -12.62
CA CYS A 4 27.52 12.27 -11.57
C CYS A 4 28.38 11.03 -11.80
N ALA A 5 28.45 10.51 -13.03
CA ALA A 5 29.25 9.32 -13.34
C ALA A 5 30.75 9.58 -13.10
N ALA A 6 31.25 10.74 -13.52
CA ALA A 6 32.63 11.16 -13.27
C ALA A 6 32.94 11.33 -11.76
N CYS A 7 31.99 11.83 -10.96
CA CYS A 7 32.14 11.91 -9.51
C CYS A 7 32.25 10.52 -8.85
N PHE A 8 31.49 9.53 -9.32
CA PHE A 8 31.55 8.16 -8.79
C PHE A 8 32.83 7.40 -9.20
N GLU A 9 33.53 7.83 -10.26
CA GLU A 9 34.83 7.27 -10.65
C GLU A 9 35.97 7.71 -9.71
N GLN A 10 35.81 8.84 -9.00
CA GLN A 10 36.77 9.29 -7.98
C GLN A 10 36.53 8.63 -6.62
N ARG A 11 36.89 7.34 -6.50
CA ARG A 11 36.72 6.52 -5.29
C ARG A 11 37.48 6.99 -4.03
N THR A 12 38.37 7.97 -4.15
CA THR A 12 39.10 8.56 -3.01
C THR A 12 38.32 9.71 -2.32
N THR A 13 37.36 10.33 -3.01
CA THR A 13 36.55 11.45 -2.47
C THR A 13 35.10 11.02 -2.24
N PHE A 14 34.51 10.24 -3.16
CA PHE A 14 33.18 9.65 -3.02
C PHE A 14 33.29 8.23 -2.46
N THR A 15 33.76 8.12 -1.23
CA THR A 15 33.82 6.84 -0.54
C THR A 15 32.41 6.33 -0.22
N GLN A 16 32.31 5.02 0.03
CA GLN A 16 31.07 4.39 0.48
C GLN A 16 30.41 5.14 1.65
N GLN A 17 31.21 5.60 2.63
CA GLN A 17 30.69 6.29 3.81
C GLN A 17 30.15 7.68 3.51
N VAL A 18 30.84 8.45 2.67
CA VAL A 18 30.38 9.79 2.25
C VAL A 18 29.05 9.67 1.52
N LEU A 19 28.93 8.69 0.62
CA LEU A 19 27.71 8.45 -0.12
C LEU A 19 26.57 7.96 0.77
N ALA A 20 26.83 7.02 1.69
CA ALA A 20 25.83 6.58 2.66
C ALA A 20 25.31 7.74 3.51
N LYS A 21 26.21 8.61 3.98
CA LYS A 21 25.84 9.82 4.73
C LYS A 21 24.99 10.77 3.88
N ALA A 22 25.38 11.03 2.63
CA ALA A 22 24.62 11.88 1.73
C ALA A 22 23.22 11.31 1.43
N LEU A 23 23.09 10.01 1.18
CA LEU A 23 21.81 9.34 0.97
C LEU A 23 20.90 9.43 2.21
N ASN A 24 21.47 9.25 3.41
CA ASN A 24 20.76 9.43 4.68
C ASN A 24 20.22 10.86 4.86
N GLN A 25 21.01 11.87 4.52
CA GLN A 25 20.57 13.26 4.60
C GLN A 25 19.50 13.58 3.55
N LEU A 26 19.65 13.07 2.33
CA LEU A 26 18.71 13.34 1.24
C LEU A 26 17.33 12.73 1.48
N VAL A 27 17.25 11.52 2.07
CA VAL A 27 15.95 10.87 2.36
C VAL A 27 15.16 11.61 3.45
N GLU A 28 15.83 12.41 4.27
CA GLU A 28 15.21 13.20 5.34
C GLU A 28 14.58 14.50 4.84
N GLN A 29 15.00 15.00 3.67
CA GLN A 29 14.49 16.25 3.12
C GLN A 29 12.99 16.19 2.80
N ILE A 30 12.33 17.33 2.97
CA ILE A 30 10.92 17.56 2.66
C ILE A 30 10.85 18.86 1.84
N PRO A 31 10.45 18.80 0.55
CA PRO A 31 10.07 17.60 -0.22
C PRO A 31 11.27 16.70 -0.54
N LEU A 32 11.02 15.40 -0.79
CA LEU A 32 12.06 14.46 -1.20
C LEU A 32 12.65 14.89 -2.57
N PRO A 33 13.98 14.96 -2.74
CA PRO A 33 14.59 15.42 -3.99
C PRO A 33 14.22 14.55 -5.19
N LEU A 34 13.85 15.15 -6.31
CA LEU A 34 13.32 14.44 -7.48
C LEU A 34 14.29 13.38 -8.05
N LEU A 35 15.60 13.65 -7.98
CA LEU A 35 16.64 12.75 -8.52
C LEU A 35 17.08 11.68 -7.52
N PHE A 36 16.51 11.65 -6.32
CA PHE A 36 16.96 10.77 -5.23
C PHE A 36 17.08 9.31 -5.64
N MET A 37 16.06 8.75 -6.30
CA MET A 37 16.10 7.34 -6.72
C MET A 37 17.19 7.06 -7.76
N ARG A 38 17.51 8.02 -8.64
CA ARG A 38 18.63 7.88 -9.59
C ARG A 38 19.96 7.82 -8.84
N THR A 39 20.13 8.67 -7.83
CA THR A 39 21.30 8.66 -6.95
C THR A 39 21.43 7.34 -6.20
N VAL A 40 20.34 6.81 -5.67
CA VAL A 40 20.31 5.51 -4.98
C VAL A 40 20.73 4.37 -5.91
N MET A 41 20.18 4.31 -7.13
CA MET A 41 20.56 3.28 -8.10
C MET A 41 22.04 3.38 -8.49
N GLN A 42 22.53 4.60 -8.74
CA GLN A 42 23.94 4.83 -9.09
C GLN A 42 24.88 4.43 -7.93
N ALA A 43 24.47 4.68 -6.69
CA ALA A 43 25.21 4.29 -5.50
C ALA A 43 25.37 2.77 -5.40
N ILE A 44 24.31 2.01 -5.63
CA ILE A 44 24.36 0.54 -5.65
C ILE A 44 25.28 0.04 -6.77
N SER A 45 25.19 0.62 -7.98
CA SER A 45 26.05 0.24 -9.10
C SER A 45 27.53 0.52 -8.85
N ALA A 46 27.85 1.62 -8.16
CA ALA A 46 29.23 1.97 -7.81
C ALA A 46 29.76 1.17 -6.61
N PHE A 47 28.90 0.89 -5.62
CA PHE A 47 29.25 0.25 -4.35
C PHE A 47 28.20 -0.80 -3.95
N PRO A 48 28.28 -2.04 -4.47
CA PRO A 48 27.31 -3.10 -4.18
C PRO A 48 27.16 -3.45 -2.69
N ALA A 49 28.22 -3.22 -1.90
CA ALA A 49 28.18 -3.40 -0.45
C ALA A 49 27.22 -2.42 0.29
N LEU A 50 26.63 -1.44 -0.40
CA LEU A 50 25.59 -0.56 0.16
C LEU A 50 24.17 -1.12 0.05
N VAL A 51 23.94 -2.28 -0.59
CA VAL A 51 22.59 -2.77 -0.85
C VAL A 51 21.75 -2.87 0.44
N ASP A 52 22.29 -3.44 1.52
CA ASP A 52 21.54 -3.59 2.78
C ASP A 52 21.19 -2.23 3.41
N PHE A 53 22.15 -1.29 3.41
CA PHE A 53 21.91 0.09 3.82
C PHE A 53 20.83 0.76 2.96
N VAL A 54 20.85 0.54 1.65
CA VAL A 54 19.83 1.07 0.75
C VAL A 54 18.47 0.43 1.00
N MET A 55 18.38 -0.83 1.42
CA MET A 55 17.09 -1.45 1.78
C MET A 55 16.47 -0.77 3.02
N GLU A 56 17.29 -0.32 3.97
CA GLU A 56 16.84 0.50 5.10
C GLU A 56 16.28 1.84 4.61
N ILE A 57 17.00 2.53 3.71
CA ILE A 57 16.54 3.76 3.07
C ILE A 57 15.22 3.54 2.32
N MET A 58 15.11 2.47 1.54
CA MET A 58 13.91 2.11 0.80
C MET A 58 12.72 1.84 1.74
N SER A 59 12.95 1.20 2.89
CA SER A 59 11.92 1.01 3.91
C SER A 59 11.43 2.36 4.48
N ARG A 60 12.34 3.31 4.74
CA ARG A 60 11.95 4.68 5.15
C ARG A 60 11.11 5.40 4.10
N LEU A 61 11.37 5.15 2.81
CA LEU A 61 10.57 5.71 1.70
C LEU A 61 9.15 5.15 1.66
N VAL A 62 8.94 3.89 2.05
CA VAL A 62 7.61 3.30 2.23
C VAL A 62 6.84 4.06 3.30
N SER A 63 7.45 4.30 4.47
CA SER A 63 6.83 5.09 5.54
C SER A 63 6.52 6.53 5.13
N LYS A 64 7.35 7.12 4.25
CA LYS A 64 7.13 8.44 3.64
C LYS A 64 6.13 8.43 2.47
N GLN A 65 5.48 7.31 2.19
CA GLN A 65 4.47 7.16 1.15
C GLN A 65 4.97 7.57 -0.25
N ILE A 66 6.16 7.08 -0.63
CA ILE A 66 6.82 7.41 -1.90
C ILE A 66 5.92 7.26 -3.14
N TRP A 67 4.91 6.40 -3.09
CA TRP A 67 3.90 6.22 -4.15
C TRP A 67 3.08 7.48 -4.47
N LYS A 68 3.01 8.46 -3.57
CA LYS A 68 2.37 9.77 -3.83
C LYS A 68 3.14 10.62 -4.84
N TYR A 69 4.39 10.26 -5.16
CA TYR A 69 5.26 11.00 -6.07
C TYR A 69 5.58 10.14 -7.30
N PRO A 70 4.84 10.26 -8.42
CA PRO A 70 4.90 9.30 -9.52
C PRO A 70 6.29 9.05 -10.10
N LYS A 71 7.11 10.10 -10.24
CA LYS A 71 8.49 9.98 -10.75
C LYS A 71 9.40 9.20 -9.79
N LEU A 72 9.26 9.44 -8.49
CA LEU A 72 10.01 8.73 -7.46
C LEU A 72 9.51 7.29 -7.30
N TRP A 73 8.21 7.06 -7.42
CA TRP A 73 7.61 5.73 -7.38
C TRP A 73 8.14 4.81 -8.49
N VAL A 74 8.28 5.32 -9.72
CA VAL A 74 8.90 4.57 -10.82
C VAL A 74 10.35 4.20 -10.48
N GLY A 75 11.11 5.15 -9.91
CA GLY A 75 12.48 4.89 -9.46
C GLY A 75 12.54 3.84 -8.35
N PHE A 76 11.64 3.90 -7.37
CA PHE A 76 11.52 2.93 -6.28
C PHE A 76 11.31 1.51 -6.82
N LEU A 77 10.35 1.32 -7.73
CA LEU A 77 10.08 0.00 -8.31
C LEU A 77 11.28 -0.52 -9.13
N LYS A 78 11.96 0.35 -9.88
CA LYS A 78 13.20 -0.02 -10.59
C LYS A 78 14.31 -0.46 -9.63
N CYS A 79 14.49 0.28 -8.53
CA CYS A 79 15.46 -0.09 -7.50
C CYS A 79 15.11 -1.44 -6.88
N ALA A 80 13.84 -1.67 -6.53
CA ALA A 80 13.39 -2.93 -5.97
C ALA A 80 13.65 -4.12 -6.91
N ILE A 81 13.45 -3.95 -8.22
CA ILE A 81 13.77 -5.00 -9.21
C ILE A 81 15.28 -5.24 -9.30
N LEU A 82 16.08 -4.18 -9.26
CA LEU A 82 17.54 -4.24 -9.35
C LEU A 82 18.16 -4.98 -8.16
N THR A 83 17.58 -4.83 -6.97
CA THR A 83 18.13 -5.37 -5.71
C THR A 83 17.35 -6.58 -5.20
N LYS A 84 16.82 -7.40 -6.11
CA LYS A 84 16.26 -8.70 -5.72
C LYS A 84 17.39 -9.66 -5.31
N PRO A 85 17.19 -10.50 -4.28
CA PRO A 85 15.98 -10.67 -3.47
C PRO A 85 15.86 -9.72 -2.27
N GLN A 86 16.88 -8.90 -1.99
CA GLN A 86 16.97 -8.06 -0.78
C GLN A 86 15.77 -7.09 -0.63
N SER A 87 15.18 -6.68 -1.75
CA SER A 87 14.02 -5.78 -1.78
C SER A 87 12.69 -6.40 -1.37
N TYR A 88 12.57 -7.73 -1.26
CA TYR A 88 11.28 -8.37 -1.01
C TYR A 88 10.67 -7.96 0.33
N GLY A 89 11.49 -7.89 1.39
CA GLY A 89 11.04 -7.40 2.69
C GLY A 89 10.53 -5.95 2.63
N VAL A 90 11.11 -5.11 1.78
CA VAL A 90 10.64 -3.73 1.56
C VAL A 90 9.30 -3.71 0.81
N LEU A 91 9.18 -4.51 -0.25
CA LEU A 91 7.93 -4.60 -1.02
C LEU A 91 6.76 -5.08 -0.16
N LEU A 92 7.00 -6.02 0.76
CA LEU A 92 5.99 -6.55 1.67
C LEU A 92 5.54 -5.56 2.76
N GLN A 93 6.29 -4.46 2.98
CA GLN A 93 5.87 -3.36 3.85
C GLN A 93 4.86 -2.41 3.18
N LEU A 94 4.70 -2.49 1.86
CA LEU A 94 3.72 -1.66 1.15
C LEU A 94 2.30 -2.02 1.62
N PRO A 95 1.40 -1.01 1.77
CA PRO A 95 -0.01 -1.31 1.99
C PRO A 95 -0.58 -2.07 0.78
N ALA A 96 -1.62 -2.88 1.01
CA ALA A 96 -2.17 -3.80 0.02
C ALA A 96 -2.47 -3.15 -1.36
N PRO A 97 -3.09 -1.95 -1.47
CA PRO A 97 -3.34 -1.33 -2.76
C PRO A 97 -2.05 -0.95 -3.52
N GLN A 98 -1.00 -0.56 -2.79
CA GLN A 98 0.28 -0.19 -3.38
C GLN A 98 1.10 -1.42 -3.74
N LEU A 99 1.02 -2.50 -2.96
CA LEU A 99 1.61 -3.79 -3.29
C LEU A 99 0.99 -4.33 -4.59
N GLU A 100 -0.34 -4.32 -4.69
CA GLU A 100 -1.05 -4.73 -5.90
C GLU A 100 -0.63 -3.89 -7.11
N ASN A 101 -0.56 -2.56 -6.96
CA ASN A 101 -0.09 -1.66 -8.00
C ASN A 101 1.34 -1.99 -8.46
N ALA A 102 2.25 -2.24 -7.52
CA ALA A 102 3.64 -2.58 -7.80
C ALA A 102 3.74 -3.87 -8.62
N LEU A 103 2.96 -4.89 -8.25
CA LEU A 103 2.91 -6.18 -8.91
C LEU A 103 2.26 -6.11 -10.30
N ASN A 104 1.21 -5.30 -10.47
CA ASN A 104 0.58 -5.10 -11.77
C ASN A 104 1.48 -4.34 -12.75
N LYS A 105 2.25 -3.36 -12.24
CA LYS A 105 3.24 -2.64 -13.06
C LYS A 105 4.47 -3.48 -13.40
N ASN A 106 4.83 -4.44 -12.55
CA ASN A 106 6.03 -5.25 -12.71
C ASN A 106 5.71 -6.74 -12.46
N PRO A 107 5.08 -7.43 -13.43
CA PRO A 107 4.68 -8.83 -13.27
C PRO A 107 5.83 -9.77 -12.93
N VAL A 108 7.06 -9.42 -13.32
CA VAL A 108 8.30 -10.15 -13.00
C VAL A 108 8.58 -10.27 -11.49
N LEU A 109 7.93 -9.46 -10.66
CA LEU A 109 8.03 -9.53 -9.19
C LEU A 109 7.07 -10.55 -8.58
N LYS A 110 5.95 -10.88 -9.25
CA LYS A 110 4.86 -11.67 -8.65
C LYS A 110 5.33 -13.03 -8.15
N ALA A 111 5.77 -13.90 -9.05
CA ALA A 111 6.17 -15.26 -8.70
C ALA A 111 7.24 -15.32 -7.58
N PRO A 112 8.39 -14.61 -7.69
CA PRO A 112 9.41 -14.72 -6.66
C PRO A 112 9.03 -14.03 -5.34
N LEU A 113 8.17 -12.99 -5.37
CA LEU A 113 7.69 -12.38 -4.13
C LEU A 113 6.70 -13.28 -3.40
N VAL A 114 5.84 -14.00 -4.14
CA VAL A 114 4.93 -15.01 -3.59
C VAL A 114 5.71 -16.16 -2.97
N GLU A 115 6.73 -16.67 -3.66
CA GLU A 115 7.62 -17.71 -3.12
C GLU A 115 8.26 -17.25 -1.80
N HIS A 116 8.82 -16.05 -1.75
CA HIS A 116 9.39 -15.49 -0.52
C HIS A 116 8.34 -15.32 0.59
N ALA A 117 7.17 -14.77 0.28
CA ALA A 117 6.09 -14.54 1.23
C ALA A 117 5.43 -15.84 1.74
N SER A 118 5.56 -16.95 1.00
CA SER A 118 5.05 -18.26 1.41
C SER A 118 5.86 -18.91 2.54
N GLN A 119 7.10 -18.44 2.78
CA GLN A 119 7.96 -18.96 3.85
C GLN A 119 7.28 -18.76 5.22
N PRO A 120 7.23 -19.78 6.10
CA PRO A 120 6.44 -19.71 7.35
C PRO A 120 6.78 -18.52 8.26
N ASN A 121 8.05 -18.16 8.34
CA ASN A 121 8.54 -17.02 9.12
C ASN A 121 8.14 -15.67 8.53
N VAL A 122 7.93 -15.58 7.21
CA VAL A 122 7.48 -14.35 6.55
C VAL A 122 5.97 -14.29 6.59
N ARG A 123 5.29 -15.36 6.13
CA ARG A 123 3.83 -15.46 6.05
C ARG A 123 3.14 -15.10 7.36
N SER A 124 3.68 -15.55 8.50
CA SER A 124 3.11 -15.31 9.82
C SER A 124 3.15 -13.84 10.26
N THR A 125 4.01 -13.02 9.65
CA THR A 125 4.14 -11.58 9.93
C THR A 125 3.28 -10.70 9.03
N LEU A 126 2.75 -11.26 7.94
CA LEU A 126 2.05 -10.47 6.93
C LEU A 126 0.57 -10.26 7.28
N PRO A 127 0.05 -9.03 7.08
CA PRO A 127 -1.39 -8.77 7.15
C PRO A 127 -2.16 -9.62 6.14
N ARG A 128 -3.40 -9.98 6.49
CA ARG A 128 -4.25 -10.79 5.60
C ARG A 128 -4.50 -10.13 4.25
N SER A 129 -4.68 -8.81 4.22
CA SER A 129 -4.85 -8.06 2.97
C SER A 129 -3.66 -8.21 2.01
N SER A 130 -2.43 -8.22 2.53
CA SER A 130 -1.24 -8.50 1.73
C SER A 130 -1.22 -9.95 1.22
N LEU A 131 -1.64 -10.92 2.05
CA LEU A 131 -1.75 -12.32 1.64
C LEU A 131 -2.77 -12.54 0.53
N VAL A 132 -3.90 -11.83 0.55
CA VAL A 132 -4.91 -11.87 -0.51
C VAL A 132 -4.34 -11.32 -1.82
N VAL A 133 -3.68 -10.15 -1.79
CA VAL A 133 -3.02 -9.57 -2.98
C VAL A 133 -1.99 -10.51 -3.61
N LEU A 134 -1.31 -11.30 -2.78
CA LEU A 134 -0.33 -12.30 -3.20
C LEU A 134 -0.96 -13.62 -3.66
N GLY A 135 -2.28 -13.78 -3.57
CA GLY A 135 -2.99 -15.04 -3.88
C GLY A 135 -2.71 -16.16 -2.87
N LEU A 136 -2.21 -15.81 -1.68
CA LEU A 136 -1.87 -16.74 -0.61
C LEU A 136 -2.99 -16.89 0.44
N ALA A 137 -4.10 -16.18 0.26
CA ALA A 137 -5.31 -16.25 1.05
C ALA A 137 -6.53 -15.90 0.18
N GLU A 138 -7.67 -16.50 0.48
CA GLU A 138 -8.94 -16.14 -0.17
C GLU A 138 -9.51 -14.84 0.41
N ASP A 139 -10.10 -14.03 -0.46
CA ASP A 139 -10.82 -12.81 -0.11
C ASP A 139 -12.17 -13.20 0.52
N GLN A 140 -12.27 -13.09 1.85
CA GLN A 140 -13.56 -13.22 2.53
C GLN A 140 -14.26 -11.86 2.59
N GLN A 141 -14.60 -11.30 1.44
CA GLN A 141 -15.67 -10.30 1.37
C GLN A 141 -17.01 -11.03 1.20
N GLN A 142 -17.96 -10.67 2.06
CA GLN A 142 -19.35 -11.15 2.17
C GLN A 142 -19.58 -12.49 2.90
N GLN A 143 -19.68 -12.42 4.23
CA GLN A 143 -20.67 -13.20 4.96
C GLN A 143 -21.86 -12.26 5.19
N PRO A 144 -23.05 -12.49 4.60
CA PRO A 144 -24.22 -11.68 4.90
C PRO A 144 -24.51 -11.80 6.40
N ALA A 145 -24.76 -10.66 7.05
CA ALA A 145 -25.19 -10.62 8.44
C ALA A 145 -26.40 -11.55 8.64
N PRO A 146 -26.51 -12.29 9.74
CA PRO A 146 -27.74 -13.03 10.03
C PRO A 146 -28.87 -12.01 10.20
N GLU A 147 -29.85 -12.08 9.30
CA GLU A 147 -31.10 -11.32 9.36
C GLU A 147 -31.74 -11.51 10.75
N ALA A 148 -31.85 -10.42 11.50
CA ALA A 148 -32.64 -10.38 12.71
C ALA A 148 -34.10 -10.68 12.34
N GLN A 149 -34.59 -11.85 12.78
CA GLN A 149 -35.93 -12.36 12.53
C GLN A 149 -37.00 -11.32 12.89
N SER A 150 -37.83 -11.02 11.89
CA SER A 150 -39.03 -10.21 12.00
C SER A 150 -39.97 -10.73 13.09
N SER A 151 -40.51 -9.79 13.87
CA SER A 151 -41.53 -9.98 14.89
C SER A 151 -42.71 -10.78 14.36
N GLN A 152 -43.00 -11.92 15.01
CA GLN A 152 -44.24 -12.68 14.79
C GLN A 152 -45.43 -11.89 15.35
N ASN A 153 -46.30 -11.45 14.45
CA ASN A 153 -47.70 -11.20 14.75
C ASN A 153 -48.38 -12.53 15.08
N GLN A 154 -49.07 -12.62 16.22
CA GLN A 154 -50.09 -13.63 16.45
C GLN A 154 -51.34 -12.95 17.00
N ALA A 155 -52.43 -13.12 16.26
CA ALA A 155 -53.77 -12.62 16.53
C ALA A 155 -54.60 -13.64 17.31
N ALA A 156 -55.48 -13.16 18.20
CA ALA A 156 -56.78 -13.73 18.55
C ALA A 156 -57.53 -12.70 19.44
N GLU A 157 -58.58 -12.03 18.94
CA GLU A 157 -60.02 -12.31 19.22
C GLU A 157 -60.41 -12.01 20.69
N THR A 158 -61.44 -11.24 21.09
CA THR A 158 -62.73 -10.81 20.52
C THR A 158 -63.32 -9.72 21.44
N SER A 159 -64.11 -8.77 20.91
CA SER A 159 -65.47 -8.39 21.40
C SER A 159 -65.81 -6.90 21.24
N SER A 160 -66.78 -6.67 20.34
CA SER A 160 -67.94 -5.75 20.44
C SER A 160 -67.73 -4.28 20.84
N SER A 161 -68.02 -3.37 19.90
CA SER A 161 -69.34 -2.71 19.82
C SER A 161 -69.32 -1.57 18.80
N ALA A 162 -70.41 -1.48 18.05
CA ALA A 162 -70.71 -0.50 17.02
C ALA A 162 -70.99 0.91 17.59
N ALA A 163 -70.65 1.96 16.83
CA ALA A 163 -71.62 2.89 16.21
C ALA A 163 -70.94 4.20 15.72
N GLU A 164 -71.33 4.59 14.49
CA GLU A 164 -71.54 5.95 13.96
C GLU A 164 -70.42 7.01 14.02
N ALA A 165 -69.92 7.46 12.86
CA ALA A 165 -70.33 8.69 12.11
C ALA A 165 -69.10 9.64 12.11
N THR A 166 -68.72 10.49 11.15
CA THR A 166 -69.25 11.04 9.90
C THR A 166 -68.11 11.94 9.34
N THR A 167 -67.90 11.96 8.00
CA THR A 167 -67.25 12.99 7.12
C THR A 167 -65.92 13.68 7.56
N GLU A 168 -65.05 14.35 6.78
CA GLU A 168 -64.94 14.96 5.44
C GLU A 168 -63.40 15.25 5.27
N VAL A 169 -62.73 14.93 4.15
CA VAL A 169 -62.39 15.82 3.00
C VAL A 169 -61.19 16.79 3.20
N THR A 170 -60.20 16.68 2.29
CA THR A 170 -59.30 17.76 1.74
C THR A 170 -58.18 18.31 2.63
N GLN A 171 -57.02 18.80 2.18
CA GLN A 171 -56.15 18.75 0.99
C GLN A 171 -55.00 19.74 1.32
N GLU A 172 -53.81 19.48 0.80
CA GLU A 172 -52.78 20.44 0.36
C GLU A 172 -51.98 21.36 1.31
N SER A 173 -50.68 21.43 0.94
CA SER A 173 -49.79 22.61 0.89
C SER A 173 -49.43 23.28 2.22
N SER A 174 -48.32 23.99 2.39
CA SER A 174 -47.07 24.25 1.68
C SER A 174 -46.23 25.05 2.69
N ALA A 175 -44.92 24.81 2.78
CA ALA A 175 -43.85 25.79 2.55
C ALA A 175 -43.63 26.91 3.60
N ALA A 176 -42.43 27.51 3.50
CA ALA A 176 -41.88 28.63 4.26
C ALA A 176 -41.31 28.27 5.64
N SER A 177 -40.11 28.72 6.03
CA SER A 177 -39.09 29.56 5.40
C SER A 177 -37.81 29.43 6.23
#